data_AF-A0A834DWL0-F1
#
_entry.id   AF-A0A834DWL0-F1
#
_cell.length_a   1.000
_cell.length_b   1.000
_cell.length_c   1.000
_cell.angle_alpha   90.00
_cell.angle_beta   90.00
_cell.angle_gamma   90.00
#
_symmetry.space_group_name_H-M   'P 1'
#
loop_
_entity.id
_entity.type
_entity.pdbx_description
1 polymer ?
#
loop_
_entity_poly.entity_id
_entity_poly.type
_entity_poly.pdbx_seq_one_letter_code
_entity_poly.pdbx_strand_id
1 'polypeptide(L)'
;MTEKQREEAEWESINVLLTTHGLKPLCLVKRTDLKDLIIFDKQSSQRMRQNLTTLVEETSRQQSMIQELIETNQQLKKELQLEKCRVVDQEQRANDLEQILESVKSKVSELEDESLNRVCQQQNKIKDLQKEHTALQAKCQYYKKKRLEQEETIAFLQKDIYRLKKEEEERIVTQNRVFSYLCKRVPHTVLDRQLLCLIDYYESKIRKLHKQRYD
;
A
#
# COMPACT_ATOMS: atom_id res chain seq x y z
N MET A 1 33.03 -17.78 -96.51
CA MET A 1 33.95 -17.35 -95.44
C MET A 1 35.01 -18.43 -95.30
N THR A 2 36.29 -18.11 -95.45
CA THR A 2 37.37 -19.12 -95.32
C THR A 2 37.60 -19.45 -93.84
N GLU A 3 38.00 -20.68 -93.50
CA GLU A 3 38.24 -21.09 -92.10
C GLU A 3 39.18 -20.13 -91.35
N LYS A 4 40.19 -19.58 -92.04
CA LYS A 4 41.11 -18.56 -91.51
C LYS A 4 40.39 -17.31 -91.03
N GLN A 5 39.40 -16.82 -91.79
CA GLN A 5 38.61 -15.63 -91.42
C GLN A 5 37.73 -15.89 -90.19
N ARG A 6 37.27 -17.13 -90.00
CA ARG A 6 36.50 -17.51 -88.80
C ARG A 6 37.39 -17.52 -87.56
N GLU A 7 38.59 -18.11 -87.64
CA GLU A 7 39.53 -18.10 -86.51
C GLU A 7 40.01 -16.69 -86.17
N GLU A 8 40.25 -15.84 -87.17
CA GLU A 8 40.56 -14.42 -86.99
C GLU A 8 39.42 -13.68 -86.24
N ALA A 9 38.17 -13.92 -86.61
CA ALA A 9 37.01 -13.32 -85.92
C ALA A 9 36.82 -13.83 -84.48
N GLU A 10 37.09 -15.11 -84.21
CA GLU A 10 37.07 -15.67 -82.84
C GLU A 10 38.17 -15.06 -81.96
N TRP A 11 39.38 -14.87 -82.49
CA TRP A 11 40.45 -14.16 -81.77
C TRP A 11 40.13 -12.69 -81.55
N GLU A 12 39.50 -12.03 -82.51
CA GLU A 12 39.05 -10.64 -82.35
C GLU A 12 38.00 -10.53 -81.23
N SER A 13 37.06 -11.48 -81.14
CA SER A 13 36.10 -11.55 -80.05
C SER A 13 36.77 -11.69 -78.67
N ILE A 14 37.85 -12.47 -78.59
CA ILE A 14 38.63 -12.63 -77.34
C ILE A 14 39.42 -11.36 -77.04
N ASN A 15 39.99 -10.70 -78.05
CA ASN A 15 40.69 -9.42 -77.88
C ASN A 15 39.76 -8.33 -77.36
N VAL A 16 38.51 -8.27 -77.82
CA VAL A 16 37.48 -7.40 -77.25
C VAL A 16 37.30 -7.71 -75.76
N LEU A 17 37.11 -8.99 -75.41
CA LEU A 17 36.95 -9.43 -74.02
C LEU A 17 38.15 -9.01 -73.15
N LEU A 18 39.37 -9.32 -73.60
CA LEU A 18 40.61 -8.94 -72.91
C LEU A 18 40.68 -7.42 -72.69
N THR A 19 40.39 -6.63 -73.71
CA THR A 19 40.44 -5.17 -73.65
C THR A 19 39.37 -4.61 -72.71
N THR A 20 38.16 -5.17 -72.72
CA THR A 20 37.09 -4.80 -71.76
C THR A 20 37.52 -5.01 -70.31
N HIS A 21 38.38 -6.01 -70.04
CA HIS A 21 38.95 -6.28 -68.74
C HIS A 21 40.33 -5.63 -68.50
N GLY A 22 40.76 -4.70 -69.37
CA GLY A 22 42.02 -3.95 -69.23
C GLY A 22 43.28 -4.75 -69.55
N LEU A 23 43.14 -5.93 -70.16
CA LEU A 23 44.24 -6.78 -70.61
C LEU A 23 44.66 -6.40 -72.04
N LYS A 24 45.91 -6.70 -72.40
CA LYS A 24 46.44 -6.42 -73.73
C LYS A 24 45.87 -7.40 -74.77
N PRO A 25 45.47 -6.94 -75.96
CA PRO A 25 45.00 -7.81 -77.04
C PRO A 25 46.16 -8.65 -77.62
N LEU A 26 45.80 -9.83 -78.12
CA LEU A 26 46.71 -10.76 -78.78
C LEU A 26 46.81 -10.44 -80.28
N CYS A 27 48.03 -10.50 -80.82
CA CYS A 27 48.29 -10.22 -82.24
C CYS A 27 48.55 -11.51 -83.02
N LEU A 28 47.92 -11.65 -84.19
CA LEU A 28 48.20 -12.74 -85.13
C LEU A 28 49.46 -12.42 -85.94
N VAL A 29 50.52 -13.22 -85.75
CA VAL A 29 51.82 -13.01 -86.40
C VAL A 29 51.87 -13.74 -87.76
N LYS A 30 52.42 -13.08 -88.79
CA LYS A 30 52.63 -13.68 -90.12
C LYS A 30 53.86 -14.59 -90.11
N ARG A 31 53.87 -15.64 -90.97
CA ARG A 31 54.89 -16.70 -91.07
C ARG A 31 56.27 -16.25 -91.60
N THR A 32 56.78 -15.10 -91.20
CA THR A 32 58.06 -14.57 -91.70
C THR A 32 59.25 -14.91 -90.81
N ASP A 33 59.07 -15.12 -89.49
CA ASP A 33 60.13 -15.59 -88.59
C ASP A 33 59.56 -16.44 -87.45
N LEU A 34 59.80 -17.76 -87.49
CA LEU A 34 59.21 -18.75 -86.57
C LEU A 34 60.20 -19.28 -85.51
N LYS A 35 61.46 -18.80 -85.50
CA LYS A 35 62.53 -19.40 -84.69
C LYS A 35 62.31 -19.30 -83.18
N ASP A 36 61.55 -18.30 -82.72
CA ASP A 36 61.28 -18.04 -81.30
C ASP A 36 59.79 -18.12 -80.91
N LEU A 37 58.93 -18.70 -81.77
CA LEU A 37 57.48 -18.74 -81.58
C LEU A 37 56.96 -20.17 -81.41
N ILE A 38 56.10 -20.39 -80.42
CA ILE A 38 55.35 -21.64 -80.26
C ILE A 38 54.16 -21.60 -81.22
N ILE A 39 54.12 -22.53 -82.16
CA ILE A 39 53.03 -22.65 -83.13
C ILE A 39 51.99 -23.62 -82.57
N PHE A 40 50.78 -23.12 -82.34
CA PHE A 40 49.66 -23.98 -82.01
C PHE A 40 49.11 -24.66 -83.26
N ASP A 41 48.83 -25.95 -83.16
CA ASP A 41 47.94 -26.62 -84.09
C ASP A 41 46.51 -26.12 -83.90
N LYS A 42 45.63 -26.41 -84.86
CA LYS A 42 44.24 -25.97 -84.86
C LYS A 42 43.53 -26.33 -83.55
N GLN A 43 43.77 -27.55 -83.05
CA GLN A 43 43.10 -28.04 -81.85
C GLN A 43 43.60 -27.34 -80.58
N SER A 44 44.91 -27.11 -80.45
CA SER A 44 45.45 -26.38 -79.29
C SER A 44 45.09 -24.90 -79.32
N SER A 45 45.03 -24.29 -80.51
CA SER A 45 44.57 -22.91 -80.71
C SER A 45 43.11 -22.73 -80.29
N GLN A 46 42.23 -23.66 -80.70
CA GLN A 46 40.82 -23.67 -80.27
C GLN A 46 40.68 -23.88 -78.76
N ARG A 47 41.44 -24.81 -78.17
CA ARG A 47 41.45 -25.03 -76.70
C ARG A 47 41.94 -23.80 -75.95
N MET A 48 42.98 -23.12 -76.45
CA MET A 48 43.49 -21.89 -75.84
C MET A 48 42.43 -20.78 -75.85
N ARG A 49 41.72 -20.61 -76.98
CA ARG A 49 40.61 -19.65 -77.07
C ARG A 49 39.54 -19.93 -76.04
N GLN A 50 39.08 -21.17 -75.96
CA GLN A 50 38.07 -21.59 -74.97
C GLN A 50 38.54 -21.34 -73.53
N ASN A 51 39.77 -21.73 -73.21
CA ASN A 51 40.34 -21.52 -71.88
C ASN A 51 40.42 -20.03 -71.51
N LEU A 52 40.86 -19.17 -72.44
CA LEU A 52 40.94 -17.72 -72.21
C LEU A 52 39.56 -17.11 -72.00
N THR A 53 38.57 -17.48 -72.82
CA THR A 53 37.18 -17.03 -72.67
C THR A 53 36.64 -17.43 -71.29
N THR A 54 36.72 -18.70 -70.94
CA THR A 54 36.21 -19.20 -69.64
C THR A 54 36.93 -18.55 -68.46
N LEU A 55 38.24 -18.35 -68.54
CA LEU A 55 39.01 -17.73 -67.45
C LEU A 55 38.59 -16.28 -67.21
N VAL A 56 38.40 -15.50 -68.28
CA VAL A 56 38.02 -14.08 -68.18
C VAL A 56 36.58 -13.93 -67.68
N GLU A 57 35.66 -14.75 -68.18
CA GLU A 57 34.27 -14.78 -67.69
C GLU A 57 34.19 -15.17 -66.22
N GLU A 58 34.95 -16.20 -65.80
CA GLU A 58 34.99 -16.65 -64.41
C GLU A 58 35.62 -15.58 -63.50
N THR A 59 36.68 -14.91 -63.94
CA THR A 59 37.30 -13.79 -63.18
C THR A 59 36.30 -12.64 -62.99
N SER A 60 35.50 -12.35 -64.01
CA SER A 60 34.46 -11.31 -63.95
C SER A 60 33.35 -11.67 -62.97
N ARG A 61 32.89 -12.93 -63.01
CA ARG A 61 31.92 -13.46 -62.05
C ARG A 61 32.44 -13.38 -60.61
N GLN A 62 33.71 -13.74 -60.40
CA GLN A 62 34.35 -13.64 -59.09
C GLN A 62 34.47 -12.19 -58.62
N GLN A 63 34.82 -11.24 -59.49
CA GLN A 63 34.84 -9.82 -59.16
C GLN A 63 33.46 -9.29 -58.74
N SER A 64 32.40 -9.67 -59.46
CA SER A 64 31.02 -9.30 -59.09
C SER A 64 30.66 -9.85 -57.71
N MET A 65 30.96 -11.13 -57.46
CA MET A 65 30.70 -11.77 -56.16
C MET A 65 31.50 -11.10 -55.03
N ILE A 66 32.76 -10.73 -55.26
CA ILE A 66 33.57 -10.01 -54.27
C ILE A 66 32.95 -8.65 -53.95
N GLN A 67 32.48 -7.93 -54.97
CA GLN A 67 31.84 -6.63 -54.77
C GLN A 67 30.53 -6.75 -53.98
N GLU A 68 29.67 -7.71 -54.32
CA GLU A 68 28.45 -8.01 -53.57
C GLU A 68 28.75 -8.39 -52.12
N LEU A 69 29.79 -9.20 -51.89
CA LEU A 69 30.22 -9.57 -50.54
C LEU A 69 30.72 -8.36 -49.74
N ILE A 70 31.44 -7.43 -50.37
CA ILE A 70 31.90 -6.19 -49.73
C ILE A 70 30.70 -5.33 -49.33
N GLU A 71 29.74 -5.14 -50.23
CA GLU A 71 28.53 -4.36 -49.98
C GLU A 71 27.69 -4.98 -48.86
N THR A 72 27.48 -6.29 -48.91
CA THR A 72 26.76 -7.03 -47.88
C THR A 72 27.47 -6.93 -46.52
N ASN A 73 28.80 -7.03 -46.48
CA ASN A 73 29.57 -6.88 -45.25
C ASN A 73 29.46 -5.47 -44.66
N GLN A 74 29.46 -4.44 -45.50
CA GLN A 74 29.26 -3.06 -45.07
C GLN A 74 27.85 -2.84 -44.51
N GLN A 75 26.83 -3.42 -45.14
CA GLN A 75 25.46 -3.33 -44.65
C GLN A 75 25.30 -4.05 -43.30
N LEU A 76 25.83 -5.27 -43.17
CA LEU A 76 25.84 -6.01 -41.90
C LEU A 76 26.56 -5.24 -40.78
N LYS A 77 27.66 -4.53 -41.09
CA LYS A 77 28.33 -3.67 -40.12
C LYS A 77 27.46 -2.52 -39.64
N LYS A 78 26.68 -1.88 -40.54
CA LYS A 78 25.75 -0.81 -40.17
C LYS A 78 24.62 -1.33 -39.29
N GLU A 79 24.03 -2.47 -39.66
CA GLU A 79 22.98 -3.13 -38.87
C GLU A 79 23.47 -3.54 -37.49
N LEU A 80 24.69 -4.08 -37.40
CA LEU A 80 25.30 -4.44 -36.12
C LEU A 80 25.50 -3.20 -35.22
N GLN A 81 25.90 -2.06 -35.77
CA GLN A 81 26.02 -0.82 -34.99
C GLN A 81 24.67 -0.29 -34.53
N LEU A 82 23.65 -0.35 -35.40
CA LEU A 82 22.28 0.04 -35.02
C LEU A 82 21.74 -0.84 -33.89
N GLU A 83 21.91 -2.16 -33.99
CA GLU A 83 21.48 -3.08 -32.93
C GLU A 83 22.25 -2.86 -31.63
N LYS A 84 23.56 -2.54 -31.68
CA LYS A 84 24.30 -2.16 -30.48
C LYS A 84 23.70 -0.94 -29.77
N CYS A 85 23.34 0.11 -30.52
CA CYS A 85 22.65 1.27 -29.94
C CYS A 85 21.31 0.88 -29.31
N ARG A 86 20.52 0.05 -29.99
CA ARG A 86 19.22 -0.43 -29.47
C ARG A 86 19.37 -1.23 -28.19
N VAL A 87 20.41 -2.07 -28.09
CA VAL A 87 20.70 -2.84 -26.87
C VAL A 87 21.04 -1.90 -25.71
N VAL A 88 21.87 -0.89 -25.94
CA VAL A 88 22.21 0.10 -24.89
C VAL A 88 20.97 0.86 -24.42
N ASP A 89 20.10 1.31 -25.35
CA ASP A 89 18.86 1.99 -24.99
C ASP A 89 17.91 1.08 -24.18
N GLN A 90 17.84 -0.20 -24.54
CA GLN A 90 17.04 -1.19 -23.82
C GLN A 90 17.60 -1.50 -22.43
N GLU A 91 18.93 -1.60 -22.31
CA GLU A 91 19.62 -1.80 -21.03
C GLU A 91 19.38 -0.61 -20.09
N GLN A 92 19.52 0.62 -20.59
CA GLN A 92 19.23 1.81 -19.81
C GLN A 92 17.77 1.82 -19.32
N ARG A 93 16.82 1.51 -20.20
CA ARG A 93 15.40 1.43 -19.84
C ARG A 93 15.12 0.33 -18.81
N ALA A 94 15.80 -0.80 -18.89
CA ALA A 94 15.67 -1.88 -17.90
C ALA A 94 16.17 -1.43 -16.53
N ASN A 95 17.31 -0.73 -16.47
CA ASN A 95 17.87 -0.18 -15.24
C ASN A 95 16.94 0.86 -14.60
N ASP A 96 16.36 1.76 -15.41
CA ASP A 96 15.41 2.77 -14.92
C ASP A 96 14.16 2.10 -14.31
N LEU A 97 13.65 1.05 -14.96
CA LEU A 97 12.50 0.28 -14.47
C LEU A 97 12.82 -0.47 -13.18
N GLU A 98 14.03 -1.02 -13.06
CA GLU A 98 14.49 -1.70 -11.84
C GLU A 98 14.57 -0.73 -10.66
N GLN A 99 15.08 0.49 -10.88
CA GLN A 99 15.11 1.54 -9.86
C GLN A 99 13.70 1.95 -9.41
N ILE A 100 12.77 2.12 -10.35
CA ILE A 100 11.36 2.43 -10.03
C ILE A 100 10.75 1.28 -9.22
N LEU A 101 11.01 0.03 -9.61
CA LEU A 101 10.49 -1.14 -8.92
C LEU A 101 10.99 -1.23 -7.48
N GLU A 102 12.28 -0.98 -7.24
CA GLU A 102 12.83 -1.00 -5.88
C GLU A 102 12.25 0.14 -5.02
N SER A 103 12.04 1.32 -5.60
CA SER A 103 11.36 2.44 -4.93
C SER A 103 9.92 2.11 -4.54
N VAL A 104 9.15 1.52 -5.46
CA VAL A 104 7.77 1.08 -5.19
C VAL A 104 7.76 -0.01 -4.11
N LYS A 105 8.69 -0.95 -4.16
CA LYS A 105 8.81 -2.03 -3.17
C LYS A 105 9.13 -1.49 -1.77
N SER A 106 10.02 -0.51 -1.65
CA SER A 106 10.28 0.18 -0.38
C SER A 106 9.01 0.88 0.13
N LYS A 107 8.31 1.61 -0.75
CA LYS A 107 7.08 2.33 -0.37
C LYS A 107 5.95 1.39 0.07
N VAL A 108 5.79 0.25 -0.59
CA VAL A 108 4.81 -0.77 -0.20
C VAL A 108 5.16 -1.33 1.17
N SER A 109 6.42 -1.68 1.40
CA SER A 109 6.88 -2.22 2.70
C SER A 109 6.63 -1.23 3.84
N GLU A 110 6.95 0.06 3.64
CA GLU A 110 6.64 1.12 4.61
C GLU A 110 5.14 1.23 4.91
N LEU A 111 4.30 1.20 3.88
CA LEU A 111 2.84 1.31 4.05
C LEU A 111 2.25 0.09 4.78
N GLU A 112 2.79 -1.10 4.52
CA GLU A 112 2.42 -2.34 5.22
C GLU A 112 2.80 -2.26 6.70
N ASP A 113 4.02 -1.82 7.02
CA ASP A 113 4.51 -1.63 8.38
C ASP A 113 3.68 -0.58 9.15
N GLU A 114 3.41 0.56 8.53
CA GLU A 114 2.55 1.59 9.12
C GLU A 114 1.13 1.07 9.36
N SER A 115 0.58 0.29 8.43
CA SER A 115 -0.74 -0.32 8.56
C SER A 115 -0.77 -1.30 9.74
N LEU A 116 0.22 -2.18 9.83
CA LEU A 116 0.36 -3.13 10.92
C LEU A 116 0.48 -2.42 12.27
N ASN A 117 1.28 -1.36 12.34
CA ASN A 117 1.43 -0.52 13.53
C ASN A 117 0.12 0.14 13.94
N ARG A 118 -0.66 0.69 13.00
CA ARG A 118 -1.98 1.27 13.28
C ARG A 118 -2.94 0.22 13.85
N VAL A 119 -2.99 -0.96 13.25
CA VAL A 119 -3.84 -2.07 13.74
C VAL A 119 -3.41 -2.51 15.14
N CYS A 120 -2.11 -2.65 15.39
CA CYS A 120 -1.58 -3.00 16.72
C CYS A 120 -1.95 -1.95 17.79
N GLN A 121 -1.80 -0.67 17.48
CA GLN A 121 -2.21 0.43 18.36
C GLN A 121 -3.72 0.41 18.65
N GLN A 122 -4.54 0.22 17.63
CA GLN A 122 -6.00 0.12 17.78
C GLN A 122 -6.39 -1.09 18.64
N GLN A 123 -5.76 -2.24 18.42
CA GLN A 123 -5.99 -3.45 19.21
C GLN A 123 -5.66 -3.25 20.69
N ASN A 124 -4.55 -2.58 20.99
CA ASN A 124 -4.17 -2.24 22.37
C ASN A 124 -5.20 -1.33 23.01
N LYS A 125 -5.66 -0.28 22.29
CA LYS A 125 -6.68 0.63 22.79
C LYS A 125 -8.02 -0.07 23.06
N ILE A 126 -8.44 -0.98 22.18
CA ILE A 126 -9.65 -1.80 22.39
C ILE A 126 -9.48 -2.67 23.63
N LYS A 127 -8.32 -3.31 23.80
CA LYS A 127 -8.04 -4.16 24.97
C LYS A 127 -8.10 -3.38 26.27
N ASP A 128 -7.58 -2.16 26.30
CA ASP A 128 -7.64 -1.31 27.51
C ASP A 128 -9.05 -0.81 27.80
N LEU A 129 -9.80 -0.38 26.78
CA LEU A 129 -11.22 -0.02 26.92
C LEU A 129 -12.07 -1.20 27.42
N GLN A 130 -11.78 -2.43 26.97
CA GLN A 130 -12.46 -3.63 27.48
C GLN A 130 -12.18 -3.84 28.97
N LYS A 131 -10.93 -3.67 29.42
CA LYS A 131 -10.61 -3.75 30.85
C LYS A 131 -11.35 -2.69 31.65
N GLU A 132 -11.33 -1.43 31.20
CA GLU A 132 -12.06 -0.34 31.86
C GLU A 132 -13.57 -0.61 31.93
N HIS A 133 -14.16 -1.10 30.83
CA HIS A 133 -15.57 -1.48 30.81
C HIS A 133 -15.89 -2.56 31.85
N THR A 134 -15.07 -3.62 31.94
CA THR A 134 -15.28 -4.68 32.94
C THR A 134 -15.13 -4.16 34.38
N ALA A 135 -14.16 -3.28 34.64
CA ALA A 135 -13.97 -2.67 35.95
C ALA A 135 -15.13 -1.76 36.35
N LEU A 136 -15.62 -0.93 35.42
CA LEU A 136 -16.80 -0.08 35.63
C LEU A 136 -18.06 -0.91 35.85
N GLN A 137 -18.25 -1.98 35.08
CA GLN A 137 -19.39 -2.89 35.25
C GLN A 137 -19.40 -3.52 36.64
N ALA A 138 -18.25 -4.01 37.13
CA ALA A 138 -18.13 -4.54 38.49
C ALA A 138 -18.44 -3.48 39.55
N LYS A 139 -17.95 -2.24 39.36
CA LYS A 139 -18.23 -1.12 40.27
C LYS A 139 -19.72 -0.75 40.30
N CYS A 140 -20.39 -0.75 39.15
CA CYS A 140 -21.83 -0.52 39.06
C CYS A 140 -22.64 -1.61 39.78
N GLN A 141 -22.26 -2.88 39.64
CA GLN A 141 -22.90 -3.98 40.37
C GLN A 141 -22.71 -3.83 41.88
N TYR A 142 -21.50 -3.50 42.33
CA TYR A 142 -21.20 -3.25 43.73
C TYR A 142 -22.09 -2.12 44.31
N TYR A 143 -22.18 -0.97 43.63
CA TYR A 143 -23.02 0.13 44.11
C TYR A 143 -24.51 -0.20 44.09
N LYS A 144 -25.00 -0.98 43.13
CA LYS A 144 -26.39 -1.46 43.13
C LYS A 144 -26.68 -2.30 44.38
N LYS A 145 -25.78 -3.22 44.76
CA LYS A 145 -25.92 -4.03 45.97
C LYS A 145 -25.89 -3.15 47.22
N LYS A 146 -24.91 -2.25 47.33
CA LYS A 146 -24.80 -1.32 48.47
C LYS A 146 -26.04 -0.44 48.63
N ARG A 147 -26.65 0.00 47.52
CA ARG A 147 -27.89 0.78 47.56
C ARG A 147 -29.04 -0.04 48.13
N LEU A 148 -29.20 -1.30 47.74
CA LEU A 148 -30.23 -2.19 48.29
C LEU A 148 -30.05 -2.39 49.80
N GLU A 149 -28.83 -2.67 50.25
CA GLU A 149 -28.51 -2.81 51.69
C GLU A 149 -28.87 -1.52 52.48
N GLN A 150 -28.62 -0.35 51.89
CA GLN A 150 -29.01 0.93 52.49
C GLN A 150 -30.53 1.13 52.51
N GLU A 151 -31.24 0.78 51.43
CA GLU A 151 -32.70 0.85 51.35
C GLU A 151 -33.35 -0.05 52.42
N GLU A 152 -32.84 -1.27 52.62
CA GLU A 152 -33.28 -2.18 53.68
C GLU A 152 -33.03 -1.60 55.09
N THR A 153 -31.84 -1.02 55.31
CA THR A 153 -31.50 -0.39 56.59
C THR A 153 -32.41 0.79 56.89
N ILE A 154 -32.69 1.63 55.88
CA ILE A 154 -33.61 2.77 56.02
C ILE A 154 -35.02 2.27 56.37
N ALA A 155 -35.53 1.25 55.68
CA ALA A 155 -36.85 0.70 55.96
C ALA A 155 -36.95 0.12 57.39
N PHE A 156 -35.89 -0.57 57.84
CA PHE A 156 -35.81 -1.06 59.22
C PHE A 156 -35.85 0.08 60.25
N LEU A 157 -35.00 1.10 60.06
CA LEU A 157 -34.94 2.25 60.96
C LEU A 157 -36.27 3.04 60.98
N GLN A 158 -36.92 3.22 59.83
CA GLN A 158 -38.23 3.85 59.76
C GLN A 158 -39.29 3.10 60.57
N LYS A 159 -39.29 1.76 60.50
CA LYS A 159 -40.18 0.91 61.30
C LYS A 159 -39.91 1.05 62.80
N ASP A 160 -38.64 1.08 63.19
CA ASP A 160 -38.23 1.24 64.58
C ASP A 160 -38.60 2.61 65.15
N ILE A 161 -38.39 3.69 64.38
CA ILE A 161 -38.84 5.04 64.75
C ILE A 161 -40.36 5.07 64.96
N TYR A 162 -41.13 4.46 64.06
CA TYR A 162 -42.59 4.39 64.20
C TYR A 162 -43.01 3.64 65.47
N ARG A 163 -42.38 2.49 65.76
CA ARG A 163 -42.61 1.72 66.99
C ARG A 163 -42.32 2.57 68.23
N LEU A 164 -41.12 3.15 68.31
CA LEU A 164 -40.69 3.97 69.45
C LEU A 164 -41.61 5.18 69.65
N LYS A 165 -42.04 5.83 68.56
CA LYS A 165 -43.00 6.93 68.61
C LYS A 165 -44.32 6.49 69.25
N LYS A 166 -44.85 5.32 68.88
CA LYS A 166 -46.10 4.79 69.44
C LYS A 166 -45.94 4.42 70.93
N GLU A 167 -44.84 3.77 71.29
CA GLU A 167 -44.52 3.45 72.70
C GLU A 167 -44.41 4.71 73.55
N GLU A 168 -43.79 5.77 73.01
CA GLU A 168 -43.68 7.07 73.68
C GLU A 168 -45.04 7.77 73.84
N GLU A 169 -45.88 7.76 72.81
CA GLU A 169 -47.25 8.27 72.87
C GLU A 169 -48.08 7.55 73.94
N GLU A 170 -48.01 6.21 74.01
CA GLU A 170 -48.68 5.39 75.03
C GLU A 170 -48.14 5.67 76.45
N ARG A 171 -46.82 5.86 76.59
CA ARG A 171 -46.18 6.25 77.84
C ARG A 171 -46.67 7.62 78.33
N ILE A 172 -46.73 8.62 77.45
CA ILE A 172 -47.24 9.96 77.77
C ILE A 172 -48.70 9.90 78.23
N VAL A 173 -49.55 9.16 77.51
CA VAL A 173 -50.97 8.97 77.90
C VAL A 173 -51.09 8.34 79.28
N THR A 174 -50.29 7.31 79.55
CA THR A 174 -50.28 6.61 80.85
C THR A 174 -49.80 7.53 81.97
N GLN A 175 -48.70 8.25 81.77
CA GLN A 175 -48.18 9.22 82.74
C GLN A 175 -49.20 10.33 83.05
N ASN A 176 -49.82 10.91 82.01
CA ASN A 176 -50.84 11.95 82.19
C ASN A 176 -52.06 11.43 82.98
N ARG A 177 -52.47 10.16 82.75
CA ARG A 177 -53.56 9.53 83.50
C ARG A 177 -53.18 9.34 84.98
N VAL A 178 -51.98 8.84 85.27
CA VAL A 178 -51.48 8.67 86.64
C VAL A 178 -51.36 10.01 87.34
N PHE A 179 -50.80 11.02 86.67
CA PHE A 179 -50.68 12.38 87.19
C PHE A 179 -52.05 12.97 87.54
N SER A 180 -53.03 12.88 86.62
CA SER A 180 -54.41 13.35 86.87
C SER A 180 -55.05 12.65 88.07
N TYR A 181 -54.84 11.34 88.22
CA TYR A 181 -55.33 10.58 89.37
C TYR A 181 -54.71 11.04 90.69
N LEU A 182 -53.40 11.27 90.71
CA LEU A 182 -52.68 11.77 91.88
C LEU A 182 -53.16 13.18 92.26
N CYS A 183 -53.27 14.10 91.29
CA CYS A 183 -53.79 15.45 91.53
C CYS A 183 -55.18 15.44 92.19
N LYS A 184 -56.08 14.53 91.78
CA LYS A 184 -57.42 14.40 92.38
C LYS A 184 -57.43 13.91 93.83
N ARG A 185 -56.37 13.21 94.26
CA ARG A 185 -56.23 12.69 95.64
C ARG A 185 -55.60 13.69 96.60
N VAL A 186 -54.98 14.76 96.09
CA VAL A 186 -54.39 15.82 96.92
C VAL A 186 -55.51 16.73 97.43
N PRO A 187 -55.64 16.96 98.75
CA PRO A 187 -56.61 17.92 99.28
C PRO A 187 -56.20 19.33 98.84
N HIS A 188 -56.93 19.92 97.89
CA HIS A 188 -56.68 21.30 97.48
C HIS A 188 -57.21 22.25 98.55
N THR A 189 -56.30 23.01 99.16
CA THR A 189 -56.64 24.10 100.08
C THR A 189 -57.27 25.27 99.31
N VAL A 190 -57.94 26.19 100.01
CA VAL A 190 -58.52 27.40 99.40
C VAL A 190 -57.45 28.22 98.68
N LEU A 191 -56.22 28.24 99.21
CA LEU A 191 -55.07 28.92 98.62
C LEU A 191 -54.61 28.26 97.31
N ASP A 192 -54.61 26.92 97.24
CA ASP A 192 -54.24 26.19 96.01
C ASP A 192 -55.19 26.52 94.85
N ARG A 193 -56.50 26.65 95.14
CA ARG A 193 -57.49 27.05 94.12
C ARG A 193 -57.30 28.49 93.67
N GLN A 194 -57.01 29.41 94.59
CA GLN A 194 -56.72 30.81 94.24
C GLN A 194 -55.45 30.93 93.39
N LEU A 195 -54.41 30.15 93.71
CA LEU A 195 -53.17 30.11 92.94
C LEU A 195 -53.40 29.57 91.52
N LEU A 196 -54.18 28.49 91.36
CA LEU A 196 -54.53 27.94 90.05
C LEU A 196 -55.28 28.96 89.18
N CYS A 197 -56.25 29.69 89.73
CA CYS A 197 -56.95 30.75 88.99
C CYS A 197 -56.00 31.88 88.55
N LEU A 198 -55.01 32.22 89.37
CA LEU A 198 -53.99 33.22 89.03
C LEU A 198 -53.09 32.72 87.89
N ILE A 199 -52.67 31.46 87.94
CA ILE A 199 -51.89 30.79 86.88
C ILE A 199 -52.69 30.81 85.57
N ASP A 200 -53.95 30.38 85.57
CA ASP A 200 -54.82 30.35 84.38
C ASP A 200 -54.98 31.74 83.75
N TYR A 201 -55.11 32.78 84.59
CA TYR A 201 -55.18 34.17 84.15
C TYR A 201 -53.89 34.60 83.43
N TYR A 202 -52.73 34.36 84.02
CA TYR A 202 -51.45 34.75 83.42
C TYR A 202 -51.09 33.91 82.20
N GLU A 203 -51.37 32.61 82.20
CA GLU A 203 -51.19 31.77 81.02
C GLU A 203 -52.05 32.25 79.86
N SER A 204 -53.31 32.61 80.12
CA SER A 204 -54.20 33.16 79.09
C SER A 204 -53.69 34.50 78.56
N LYS A 205 -53.09 35.34 79.43
CA LYS A 205 -52.45 36.60 79.03
C LYS A 205 -51.19 36.36 78.19
N ILE A 206 -50.35 35.40 78.57
CA ILE A 206 -49.15 35.01 77.81
C ILE A 206 -49.53 34.41 76.45
N ARG A 207 -50.54 33.53 76.39
CA ARG A 207 -51.05 32.97 75.12
C ARG A 207 -51.55 34.06 74.17
N LYS A 208 -52.23 35.10 74.69
CA LYS A 208 -52.64 36.28 73.90
C LYS A 208 -51.43 37.07 73.39
N LEU A 209 -50.43 37.31 74.23
CA LEU A 209 -49.20 38.01 73.83
C LEU A 209 -48.40 37.23 72.79
N HIS A 210 -48.33 35.89 72.88
CA HIS A 210 -47.67 35.06 71.87
C HIS A 210 -48.42 35.04 70.53
N LYS A 211 -49.75 35.05 70.54
CA LYS A 211 -50.55 35.20 69.31
C LYS A 211 -50.29 36.54 68.64
N GLN A 212 -50.23 37.63 69.41
CA GLN A 212 -49.94 38.98 68.89
C GLN A 212 -48.50 39.18 68.39
N ARG A 213 -47.60 38.23 68.63
CA ARG A 213 -46.18 38.30 68.23
C ARG A 213 -45.89 37.54 66.92
N TYR A 214 -46.88 36.81 66.39
CA TYR A 214 -46.81 36.04 65.15
C TYR A 214 -47.84 36.51 64.09
N ASP A 215 -48.49 37.64 64.35
CA ASP A 215 -49.10 38.53 63.34
C ASP A 215 -48.18 39.76 63.15
#